data_AF-A0A944PXZ1-F1
#
_entry.id   AF-A0A944PXZ1-F1
#
_cell.length_a   1.000
_cell.length_b   1.000
_cell.length_c   1.000
_cell.angle_alpha   90.00
_cell.angle_beta   90.00
_cell.angle_gamma   90.00
#
_symmetry.space_group_name_H-M   'P 1'
#
loop_
_entity.id
_entity.type
_entity.pdbx_description
1 polymer ?
#
loop_
_entity_poly.entity_id
_entity_poly.type
_entity_poly.pdbx_seq_one_letter_code
_entity_poly.pdbx_strand_id
1 'polypeptide(L)' 'MNKNSKHEFQFVLTGVELTDEQQEKVSRAVAQAGVLALGELAPRESVTVRVKPKVWWHGIPRPDLMQELQRSAADQLKV' A
#
# COMPACT_ATOMS: atom_id res chain seq x y z
N MET A 1 3.26 14.64 -21.86
CA MET A 1 2.08 14.89 -21.00
C MET A 1 2.18 14.01 -19.77
N ASN A 2 2.68 14.53 -18.64
CA ASN A 2 2.81 13.75 -17.41
C ASN A 2 1.61 14.05 -16.51
N LYS A 3 0.47 13.40 -16.78
CA LYS A 3 -0.68 13.44 -15.88
C LYS A 3 -0.36 12.47 -14.74
N ASN A 4 0.05 12.99 -13.59
CA ASN A 4 -0.01 12.26 -12.32
C ASN A 4 -1.47 11.92 -12.05
N SER A 5 -1.97 10.84 -12.65
CA SER A 5 -3.31 10.32 -12.44
C SER A 5 -3.31 9.55 -11.13
N LYS A 6 -3.21 10.30 -10.03
CA LYS A 6 -3.48 9.79 -8.69
C LYS A 6 -4.97 9.48 -8.63
N HIS A 7 -5.31 8.21 -8.45
CA HIS A 7 -6.68 7.76 -8.22
C HIS A 7 -6.84 7.39 -6.75
N GLU A 8 -7.76 8.05 -6.07
CA GLU A 8 -8.08 7.81 -4.66
C GLU A 8 -9.38 7.02 -4.58
N PHE A 9 -9.36 5.92 -3.82
CA PHE A 9 -10.53 5.08 -3.58
C PHE A 9 -10.88 5.13 -2.10
N GLN A 10 -12.15 5.42 -1.79
CA GLN A 10 -12.69 5.42 -0.45
C GLN A 10 -13.71 4.28 -0.31
N PHE A 11 -13.65 3.55 0.79
CA PHE A 11 -14.60 2.48 1.10
C PHE A 11 -15.17 2.69 2.50
N VAL A 12 -16.40 2.21 2.70
CA VAL A 12 -17.11 2.26 3.98
C VAL A 12 -17.55 0.85 4.34
N LEU A 13 -17.22 0.41 5.55
CA LEU A 13 -17.72 -0.84 6.13
C LEU A 13 -18.86 -0.49 7.09
N THR A 14 -19.99 -1.16 6.93
CA THR A 14 -21.19 -0.97 7.77
C THR A 14 -21.55 -2.26 8.47
N GLY A 15 -22.25 -2.16 9.61
CA GLY A 15 -22.71 -3.33 10.38
C GLY A 15 -21.67 -3.98 11.29
N VAL A 16 -20.49 -3.37 11.43
CA VAL A 16 -19.44 -3.84 12.34
C VAL A 16 -18.67 -2.65 12.91
N GLU A 17 -18.42 -2.65 14.22
CA GLU A 17 -17.47 -1.74 14.85
C GLU A 17 -16.09 -2.38 14.85
N LEU A 18 -15.08 -1.64 14.38
CA LEU A 18 -13.72 -2.13 14.27
C LEU A 18 -12.82 -1.42 15.29
N THR A 19 -11.95 -2.18 15.94
CA THR A 19 -10.81 -1.62 16.68
C THR A 19 -9.80 -1.02 15.70
N ASP A 20 -8.88 -0.18 16.20
CA ASP A 20 -7.82 0.41 15.36
C ASP A 20 -6.95 -0.65 14.67
N GLU A 21 -6.65 -1.75 15.36
CA GLU A 21 -5.88 -2.86 14.79
C GLU A 21 -6.65 -3.56 13.65
N GLN A 22 -7.96 -3.78 13.83
CA GLN A 22 -8.82 -4.37 12.81
C GLN A 22 -8.97 -3.44 11.60
N GLN A 23 -9.13 -2.13 11.83
CA GLN A 23 -9.20 -1.15 10.76
C GLN A 23 -7.90 -1.11 9.94
N GLU A 24 -6.74 -1.24 10.59
CA GLU A 24 -5.45 -1.33 9.90
C GLU A 24 -5.35 -2.61 9.06
N LYS A 25 -5.75 -3.77 9.62
CA LYS A 25 -5.78 -5.04 8.89
C LYS A 25 -6.65 -4.95 7.63
N VAL A 26 -7.84 -4.36 7.72
CA VAL A 26 -8.74 -4.20 6.57
C VAL A 26 -8.17 -3.21 5.56
N SER A 27 -7.65 -2.07 6.00
CA SER A 27 -7.04 -1.07 5.10
C SER A 27 -5.89 -1.67 4.30
N ARG A 28 -5.03 -2.48 4.94
CA ARG A 28 -3.96 -3.22 4.28
C ARG A 28 -4.49 -4.21 3.26
N ALA A 29 -5.52 -4.98 3.61
CA ALA A 29 -6.13 -5.97 2.70
C ALA A 29 -6.73 -5.29 1.46
N VAL A 30 -7.43 -4.17 1.62
CA VAL A 30 -7.98 -3.39 0.49
C VAL A 30 -6.87 -2.84 -0.40
N ALA A 31 -5.80 -2.29 0.18
CA ALA A 31 -4.64 -1.84 -0.59
C ALA A 31 -4.01 -2.99 -1.39
N GLN A 32 -3.80 -4.15 -0.77
CA GLN A 32 -3.27 -5.34 -1.44
C GLN A 32 -4.18 -5.83 -2.56
N ALA A 33 -5.50 -5.87 -2.35
CA ALA A 33 -6.47 -6.25 -3.37
C ALA A 33 -6.47 -5.27 -4.54
N GLY A 34 -6.36 -3.96 -4.28
CA GLY A 34 -6.23 -2.94 -5.32
C GLY A 34 -4.97 -3.14 -6.18
N VAL A 35 -3.84 -3.46 -5.55
CA VAL A 35 -2.60 -3.80 -6.28
C VAL A 35 -2.74 -5.09 -7.09
N LEU A 36 -3.34 -6.13 -6.50
CA LEU A 36 -3.61 -7.38 -7.20
C LEU A 36 -4.53 -7.19 -8.41
N ALA A 37 -5.54 -6.33 -8.30
CA ALA A 37 -6.43 -6.00 -9.41
C ALA A 37 -5.70 -5.28 -10.55
N LEU A 38 -4.61 -4.56 -10.24
CA LEU A 38 -3.72 -3.96 -11.24
C LEU A 38 -2.70 -4.98 -11.80
N GLY A 39 -2.42 -6.07 -11.08
CA GLY A 39 -1.83 -7.33 -11.55
C GLY A 39 -0.77 -7.18 -12.66
N GLU A 40 -1.18 -7.45 -13.91
CA GLU A 40 -0.33 -7.46 -15.10
C GLU A 40 -0.01 -6.06 -15.67
N LEU A 41 -0.75 -5.04 -15.24
CA LEU A 41 -0.59 -3.65 -15.68
C LEU A 41 0.39 -2.86 -14.79
N ALA A 42 0.67 -3.37 -13.58
CA ALA A 42 1.64 -2.76 -12.68
C ALA A 42 3.08 -3.11 -13.12
N PRO A 43 4.01 -2.14 -13.18
CA PRO A 43 5.41 -2.43 -13.46
C PRO A 43 5.97 -3.45 -12.46
N ARG A 44 6.76 -4.42 -12.94
CA ARG A 44 7.33 -5.52 -12.12
C ARG A 44 8.14 -5.04 -10.91
N GLU A 45 8.65 -3.82 -10.97
CA GLU A 45 9.48 -3.17 -9.94
C GLU A 45 8.67 -2.37 -8.92
N SER A 46 7.34 -2.35 -9.05
CA SER A 46 6.47 -1.64 -8.12
C SER A 46 6.41 -2.35 -6.77
N VAL A 47 6.39 -1.55 -5.69
CA VAL A 47 6.28 -2.04 -4.31
C VAL A 47 5.13 -1.37 -3.59
N THR A 48 4.58 -2.05 -2.59
CA THR A 48 3.50 -1.53 -1.75
C THR A 48 4.04 -1.25 -0.35
N VAL A 49 3.99 0.01 0.08
CA VAL A 49 4.56 0.44 1.35
C VAL A 49 3.55 1.28 2.13
N ARG A 50 3.57 1.15 3.46
CA ARG A 50 2.75 1.96 4.36
C ARG A 50 3.46 3.29 4.59
N VAL A 51 2.81 4.40 4.25
CA VAL A 51 3.38 5.75 4.42
C VAL A 51 2.82 6.49 5.63
N LYS A 52 1.59 6.17 6.05
CA LYS A 52 0.93 6.66 7.27
C LYS A 52 -0.03 5.59 7.81
N PRO A 53 -0.54 5.69 9.05
CA PRO A 53 -1.60 4.81 9.50
C PRO A 53 -2.77 4.81 8.52
N LYS A 54 -3.24 3.62 8.11
CA LYS A 54 -4.34 3.43 7.15
C LYS A 54 -4.07 3.98 5.72
N VAL A 55 -2.86 4.47 5.41
CA VAL A 55 -2.48 4.97 4.07
C VAL A 55 -1.34 4.16 3.47
N TRP A 56 -1.61 3.60 2.30
CA TRP A 56 -0.70 2.76 1.55
C TRP A 56 -0.39 3.39 0.19
N TRP A 57 0.87 3.32 -0.21
CA TRP A 57 1.33 3.76 -1.52
C TRP A 57 1.81 2.56 -2.32
N HIS A 58 1.52 2.56 -3.62
CA HIS A 58 1.98 1.56 -4.57
C HIS A 58 2.58 2.22 -5.80
N GLY A 59 3.80 1.84 -6.18
CA GLY A 59 4.50 2.37 -7.34
C GLY A 59 5.97 1.96 -7.39
N ILE A 60 6.70 2.44 -8.41
CA ILE A 60 8.16 2.24 -8.52
C ILE A 60 8.84 3.28 -7.62
N PRO A 61 9.57 2.87 -6.57
CA PRO A 61 10.32 3.80 -5.74
C PRO A 61 11.35 4.55 -6.56
N ARG A 62 11.64 5.79 -6.17
CA ARG A 62 12.86 6.43 -6.67
C ARG A 62 14.08 5.64 -6.16
N PRO A 63 15.18 5.57 -6.92
CA PRO A 63 16.33 4.73 -6.57
C PRO A 63 16.92 4.99 -5.17
N ASP A 64 16.88 6.25 -4.73
CA ASP A 64 17.30 6.71 -3.40
C ASP A 64 16.40 6.17 -2.27
N LEU A 65 15.10 6.03 -2.52
CA LEU A 65 14.13 5.47 -1.57
C LEU A 65 14.15 3.94 -1.51
N MET A 66 14.67 3.26 -2.54
CA MET A 66 14.67 1.80 -2.61
C MET A 66 15.47 1.17 -1.47
N GLN A 67 16.61 1.75 -1.08
CA GLN A 67 17.43 1.23 0.03
C GLN A 67 16.72 1.34 1.38
N GLU A 68 16.01 2.45 1.63
CA GLU A 68 15.27 2.67 2.87
C GLU A 68 14.07 1.72 2.98
N LEU A 69 13.37 1.50 1.85
CA LEU A 69 12.27 0.54 1.77
C LEU A 69 12.74 -0.90 1.98
N GLN A 70 13.87 -1.28 1.40
CA GLN A 70 14.48 -2.59 1.63
C GLN A 70 14.87 -2.80 3.10
N ARG A 71 15.43 -1.78 3.77
CA ARG A 71 15.74 -1.84 5.21
C ARG A 71 14.47 -1.97 6.06
N SER A 72 13.45 -1.15 5.78
CA SER A 72 12.18 -1.19 6.51
C SER A 72 11.47 -2.54 6.35
N ALA A 73 11.47 -3.13 5.15
CA ALA A 73 10.92 -4.46 4.90
C ALA A 73 11.70 -5.57 5.62
N ALA A 74 13.04 -5.47 5.64
CA ALA A 74 13.89 -6.43 6.36
C ALA A 74 13.67 -6.37 7.89
N ASP A 75 13.42 -5.19 8.44
CA ASP A 75 13.14 -5.03 9.87
C ASP A 75 11.76 -5.55 10.27
N GLN A 76 10.77 -5.49 9.37
CA GLN A 76 9.44 -6.09 9.58
C GLN A 76 9.45 -7.63 9.57
N LEU A 77 10.44 -8.25 8.91
CA LEU A 77 10.59 -9.71 8.83
C LEU A 77 11.39 -10.31 10.00
N LYS A 78 11.96 -9.49 10.89
CA LYS A 78 12.71 -9.93 12.08
C LYS A 78 11.85 -10.10 13.33
N VAL A 79 10.52 -10.12 13.19
CA VAL A 79 9.55 -10.40 14.27
C VAL A 79 9.17 -11.87 14.25
#